data_AF-A0A7S4CP11-F1
#
_entry.id   AF-A0A7S4CP11-F1
#
_cell.length_a   1.000
_cell.length_b   1.000
_cell.length_c   1.000
_cell.angle_alpha   90.00
_cell.angle_beta   90.00
_cell.angle_gamma   90.00
#
_symmetry.space_group_name_H-M   'P 1'
#
loop_
_entity.id
_entity.type
_entity.pdbx_description
1 polymer ?
#
loop_
_entity_poly.entity_id
_entity_poly.type
_entity_poly.pdbx_seq_one_letter_code
_entity_poly.pdbx_strand_id
1 'polypeptide(L)'
;DKVACYYTDSCRRTEMNSTNFDSFMQAAEDLRREDPRLTAIFLTTEDDKVINDTRSPKYRSWRFIIPPEDRQNWSHYVTMDNKGPLYLMRLSLGNLALHMEARALVCTMKSNWCRVIDELRKTSGQRDGVTVDLTPPHSGL
;
A
#
# COMPACT_ATOMS: atom_id res chain seq x y z
N ASP A 1 0.65 7.11 14.59
CA ASP A 1 -0.59 6.34 14.82
C ASP A 1 -1.09 5.60 13.56
N LYS A 2 -0.36 5.61 12.43
CA LYS A 2 -0.81 5.04 11.15
C LYS A 2 0.16 3.98 10.64
N VAL A 3 -0.39 2.92 10.05
CA VAL A 3 0.31 1.98 9.17
C VAL A 3 0.02 2.38 7.73
N ALA A 4 1.03 2.41 6.86
CA ALA A 4 0.82 2.51 5.44
C ALA A 4 0.83 1.11 4.82
N CYS A 5 -0.20 0.78 4.07
CA CYS A 5 -0.28 -0.44 3.28
C CYS A 5 -0.32 -0.05 1.80
N TYR A 6 0.67 -0.52 1.05
CA TYR A 6 0.60 -0.47 -0.41
C TYR A 6 0.24 -1.86 -0.92
N TYR A 7 -1.00 -2.02 -1.36
CA TYR A 7 -1.47 -3.26 -1.96
C TYR A 7 -1.70 -3.02 -3.45
N THR A 8 -1.11 -3.84 -4.31
CA THR A 8 -1.49 -3.85 -5.73
C THR A 8 -1.56 -5.27 -6.24
N ASP A 9 -2.67 -5.61 -6.87
CA ASP A 9 -2.83 -6.83 -7.67
C ASP A 9 -2.16 -6.71 -9.06
N SER A 10 -1.41 -5.62 -9.30
CA SER A 10 -0.76 -5.33 -10.59
C SER A 10 0.50 -6.15 -10.89
N CYS A 11 0.78 -7.21 -10.11
CA CYS A 11 1.37 -8.42 -10.68
C CYS A 11 0.32 -9.01 -11.64
N ARG A 12 0.16 -8.34 -12.78
CA ARG A 12 -0.72 -8.67 -13.91
C ARG A 12 -0.82 -10.18 -14.02
N ARG A 13 -1.98 -10.75 -13.66
CA ARG A 13 -2.75 -11.85 -14.28
C ARG A 13 -2.05 -13.02 -14.98
N THR A 14 -0.73 -13.16 -14.94
CA THR A 14 0.02 -14.14 -15.74
C THR A 14 1.16 -14.81 -14.98
N GLU A 15 1.67 -14.29 -13.87
CA GLU A 15 2.66 -15.01 -13.07
C GLU A 15 2.51 -14.72 -11.58
N MET A 16 2.32 -15.80 -10.79
CA MET A 16 2.49 -15.91 -9.32
C MET A 16 1.25 -15.82 -8.40
N ASN A 17 1.35 -16.64 -7.35
CA ASN A 17 0.58 -16.58 -6.10
C ASN A 17 0.51 -15.14 -5.56
N SER A 18 -0.64 -14.48 -5.75
CA SER A 18 -0.89 -13.16 -5.19
C SER A 18 -0.93 -13.25 -3.66
N THR A 19 -0.18 -12.39 -2.99
CA THR A 19 -0.27 -12.23 -1.54
C THR A 19 -1.67 -11.70 -1.23
N ASN A 20 -2.49 -12.49 -0.51
CA ASN A 20 -3.86 -12.10 -0.15
C ASN A 20 -3.85 -10.85 0.76
N PHE A 21 -4.85 -9.97 0.61
CA PHE A 21 -5.08 -8.82 1.48
C PHE A 21 -5.15 -9.19 2.96
N ASP A 22 -5.65 -10.38 3.29
CA ASP A 22 -5.61 -10.92 4.66
C ASP A 22 -4.20 -10.94 5.26
N SER A 23 -3.17 -11.21 4.46
CA SER A 23 -1.77 -11.23 4.92
C SER A 23 -1.27 -9.83 5.26
N PHE A 24 -1.69 -8.82 4.49
CA PHE A 24 -1.41 -7.42 4.78
C PHE A 24 -2.07 -7.00 6.10
N MET A 25 -3.32 -7.40 6.30
CA MET A 25 -4.04 -7.11 7.53
C MET A 25 -3.44 -7.85 8.73
N GLN A 26 -2.98 -9.08 8.56
CA GLN A 26 -2.28 -9.82 9.61
C GLN A 26 -0.97 -9.12 10.02
N ALA A 27 -0.16 -8.68 9.04
CA ALA A 27 1.05 -7.91 9.32
C ALA A 27 0.75 -6.59 10.04
N ALA A 28 -0.32 -5.88 9.64
CA ALA A 28 -0.75 -4.66 10.32
C ALA A 28 -1.20 -4.92 11.77
N GLU A 29 -1.86 -6.06 12.03
CA GLU A 29 -2.23 -6.49 13.39
C GLU A 29 -1.02 -6.84 14.24
N ASP A 30 -0.03 -7.52 13.68
CA ASP A 30 1.21 -7.84 14.38
C ASP A 30 1.98 -6.58 14.77
N LEU A 31 2.08 -5.61 13.86
CA LEU A 31 2.62 -4.29 14.16
C LEU A 31 1.81 -3.58 15.26
N ARG A 32 0.48 -3.68 15.26
CA ARG A 32 -0.38 -3.08 16.30
C ARG A 32 -0.21 -3.73 17.67
N ARG A 33 0.09 -5.04 17.73
CA ARG A 33 0.39 -5.72 18.99
C ARG A 33 1.66 -5.17 19.63
N GLU A 34 2.65 -4.81 18.81
CA GLU A 34 3.90 -4.18 19.26
C GLU A 34 3.73 -2.68 19.57
N ASP A 35 2.93 -1.96 18.77
CA ASP A 35 2.58 -0.55 18.99
C ASP A 35 1.07 -0.32 18.93
N PRO A 36 0.37 -0.39 20.08
CA PRO A 36 -1.09 -0.21 20.15
C PRO A 36 -1.60 1.17 19.69
N ARG A 37 -0.71 2.15 19.47
CA ARG A 37 -1.09 3.47 18.94
C ARG A 37 -1.40 3.42 17.44
N LEU A 38 -1.09 2.31 16.76
CA LEU A 38 -1.44 2.09 15.36
C LEU A 38 -2.94 1.80 15.25
N THR A 39 -3.72 2.80 14.83
CA THR A 39 -5.19 2.73 14.79
C THR A 39 -5.77 2.96 13.40
N ALA A 40 -4.95 3.41 12.46
CA ALA A 40 -5.36 3.72 11.10
C ALA A 40 -4.45 3.06 10.07
N ILE A 41 -5.03 2.70 8.92
CA ILE A 41 -4.33 2.19 7.74
C ILE A 41 -4.51 3.20 6.61
N PHE A 42 -3.40 3.76 6.12
CA PHE A 42 -3.39 4.42 4.83
C PHE A 42 -3.22 3.36 3.74
N LEU A 43 -4.26 3.14 2.94
CA LEU A 43 -4.29 2.09 1.93
C LEU A 43 -4.31 2.70 0.53
N THR A 44 -3.31 2.37 -0.27
CA THR A 44 -3.29 2.65 -1.72
C THR A 44 -3.41 1.33 -2.47
N THR A 45 -4.42 1.21 -3.34
CA THR A 45 -4.69 0.01 -4.13
C THR A 45 -5.50 0.33 -5.39
N GLU A 46 -5.21 -0.38 -6.48
CA GLU A 46 -5.98 -0.37 -7.73
C GLU A 46 -7.11 -1.42 -7.72
N ASP A 47 -7.16 -2.31 -6.70
CA ASP A 47 -8.15 -3.39 -6.61
C ASP A 47 -9.37 -3.00 -5.77
N ASP A 48 -10.49 -2.74 -6.46
CA ASP A 48 -11.79 -2.44 -5.85
C ASP A 48 -12.30 -3.53 -4.90
N LYS A 49 -11.92 -4.79 -5.10
CA LYS A 49 -12.28 -5.88 -4.18
C LYS A 49 -11.66 -5.62 -2.81
N VAL A 50 -10.38 -5.25 -2.76
CA VAL A 50 -9.69 -4.94 -1.50
C VAL A 50 -10.33 -3.75 -0.79
N ILE A 51 -10.74 -2.72 -1.54
CA ILE A 51 -11.49 -1.60 -0.96
C ILE A 51 -12.80 -2.07 -0.33
N ASN A 52 -13.56 -2.93 -1.01
CA ASN A 52 -14.79 -3.48 -0.47
C ASN A 52 -14.51 -4.33 0.77
N ASP A 53 -13.44 -5.12 0.76
CA ASP A 53 -13.02 -5.93 1.90
C ASP A 53 -12.70 -5.07 3.13
N THR A 54 -12.16 -3.84 2.96
CA THR A 54 -11.93 -2.92 4.11
C THR A 54 -13.21 -2.58 4.90
N ARG A 55 -14.39 -2.74 4.29
CA ARG A 55 -15.69 -2.48 4.93
C ARG A 55 -16.25 -3.70 5.68
N SER A 56 -15.60 -4.86 5.54
CA SER A 56 -15.98 -6.10 6.20
C SER A 56 -15.97 -5.95 7.72
N PRO A 57 -16.90 -6.60 8.46
CA PRO A 57 -16.85 -6.68 9.92
C PRO A 57 -15.49 -7.13 10.47
N LYS A 58 -14.75 -7.96 9.71
CA LYS A 58 -13.41 -8.46 10.07
C LYS A 58 -12.40 -7.34 10.35
N TYR A 59 -12.52 -6.20 9.67
CA TYR A 59 -11.53 -5.11 9.73
C TYR A 59 -12.04 -3.82 10.38
N ARG A 60 -13.21 -3.86 11.04
CA ARG A 60 -13.82 -2.68 11.68
C ARG A 60 -12.97 -2.04 12.79
N SER A 61 -12.01 -2.77 13.34
CA SER A 61 -11.10 -2.23 14.36
C SER A 61 -10.05 -1.26 13.78
N TRP A 62 -9.97 -1.14 12.45
CA TRP A 62 -9.08 -0.23 11.75
C TRP A 62 -9.84 0.92 11.12
N ARG A 63 -9.26 2.12 11.21
CA ARG A 63 -9.69 3.27 10.41
C ARG A 63 -8.94 3.28 9.08
N PHE A 64 -9.61 2.95 7.98
CA PHE A 64 -9.01 3.02 6.64
C PHE A 64 -9.06 4.45 6.09
N ILE A 65 -7.91 4.94 5.65
CA ILE A 65 -7.72 6.19 4.91
C ILE A 65 -7.36 5.76 3.49
N ILE A 66 -8.31 5.91 2.57
CA ILE A 66 -8.13 5.50 1.18
C ILE A 66 -8.26 6.77 0.32
N PRO A 67 -7.24 7.13 -0.47
CA PRO A 67 -7.33 8.30 -1.32
C PRO A 67 -8.43 8.10 -2.38
N PRO A 68 -9.15 9.19 -2.74
CA PRO A 68 -10.09 9.17 -3.84
C PRO A 68 -9.28 9.08 -5.14
N GLU A 69 -9.18 7.87 -5.68
CA GLU A 69 -8.56 7.61 -6.97
C GLU A 69 -9.65 7.31 -8.00
N ASP A 70 -9.39 7.71 -9.25
CA ASP A 70 -10.19 7.25 -10.39
C ASP A 70 -9.69 5.84 -10.70
N ARG A 71 -10.33 4.84 -10.10
CA ARG A 71 -9.89 3.43 -10.06
C ARG A 71 -10.25 2.65 -11.32
N GLN A 72 -10.49 3.38 -12.39
CA GLN A 72 -10.50 2.75 -13.70
C GLN A 72 -9.10 2.16 -13.86
N ASN A 73 -9.02 0.83 -13.99
CA ASN A 73 -7.77 0.07 -14.13
C ASN A 73 -7.12 0.38 -15.49
N TRP A 74 -6.82 1.65 -15.67
CA TRP A 74 -6.27 2.30 -16.83
C TRP A 74 -4.77 2.29 -16.67
N SER A 75 -4.07 2.05 -17.78
CA SER A 75 -2.63 2.26 -17.77
C SER A 75 -2.31 3.71 -17.42
N HIS A 76 -1.16 3.97 -16.81
CA HIS A 76 -0.70 5.34 -16.55
C HIS A 76 -0.75 6.23 -17.81
N TYR A 77 -0.52 5.68 -19.01
CA TYR A 77 -0.65 6.41 -20.27
C TYR A 77 -2.09 6.85 -20.54
N VAL A 78 -3.07 5.97 -20.32
CA VAL A 78 -4.49 6.28 -20.50
C VAL A 78 -4.95 7.30 -19.45
N THR A 79 -4.51 7.15 -18.19
CA THR A 79 -4.82 8.15 -17.15
C THR A 79 -4.17 9.50 -17.45
N MET A 80 -2.96 9.50 -18.01
CA MET A 80 -2.25 10.72 -18.42
C MET A 80 -2.97 11.43 -19.56
N ASP A 81 -3.45 10.68 -20.54
CA ASP A 81 -4.22 11.22 -21.67
C ASP A 81 -5.57 11.80 -21.22
N ASN A 82 -6.30 11.07 -20.36
CA ASN A 82 -7.63 11.48 -19.91
C ASN A 82 -7.65 12.58 -18.84
N LYS A 83 -6.69 12.58 -17.91
CA LYS A 83 -6.67 13.48 -16.74
C LYS A 83 -5.52 14.48 -16.74
N GLY A 84 -4.57 14.31 -17.64
CA GLY A 84 -3.38 15.13 -17.75
C GLY A 84 -2.23 14.70 -16.82
N PRO A 85 -0.98 15.02 -17.19
CA PRO A 85 0.20 14.64 -16.42
C PRO A 85 0.26 15.26 -15.02
N LEU A 86 -0.24 16.50 -14.87
CA LEU A 86 -0.25 17.19 -13.56
C LEU A 86 -1.17 16.51 -12.55
N TYR A 87 -2.28 15.90 -12.99
CA TYR A 87 -3.18 15.16 -12.11
C TYR A 87 -2.47 13.92 -11.55
N LEU A 88 -1.88 13.09 -12.43
CA LEU A 88 -1.12 11.91 -12.02
C LEU A 88 0.03 12.27 -11.08
N MET A 89 0.80 13.30 -11.42
CA MET A 89 1.93 13.73 -10.60
C MET A 89 1.47 14.15 -9.18
N ARG A 90 0.38 14.93 -9.08
CA ARG A 90 -0.16 15.35 -7.77
C ARG A 90 -0.65 14.16 -6.95
N LEU A 91 -1.34 13.22 -7.59
CA LEU A 91 -1.82 12.01 -6.92
C LEU A 91 -0.66 11.15 -6.40
N SER A 92 0.32 10.86 -7.26
CA SER A 92 1.50 10.06 -6.87
C SER A 92 2.31 10.73 -5.76
N LEU A 93 2.53 12.05 -5.83
CA LEU A 93 3.25 12.79 -4.78
C LEU A 93 2.45 12.87 -3.47
N GLY A 94 1.13 13.06 -3.54
CA GLY A 94 0.26 13.04 -2.36
C GLY A 94 0.28 11.69 -1.65
N ASN A 95 0.15 10.60 -2.41
CA ASN A 95 0.28 9.25 -1.88
C ASN A 95 1.65 9.01 -1.27
N LEU A 96 2.72 9.43 -1.95
CA LEU A 96 4.09 9.27 -1.46
C LEU A 96 4.30 10.03 -0.14
N ALA A 97 3.80 11.26 -0.02
CA ALA A 97 3.88 12.03 1.22
C ALA A 97 3.20 11.31 2.38
N LEU A 98 1.99 10.79 2.17
CA LEU A 98 1.25 10.02 3.19
C LEU A 98 1.96 8.71 3.57
N HIS A 99 2.55 8.03 2.58
CA HIS A 99 3.40 6.86 2.81
C HIS A 99 4.64 7.19 3.65
N MET A 100 5.26 8.34 3.44
CA MET A 100 6.42 8.77 4.23
C MET A 100 6.06 9.17 5.67
N GLU A 101 4.86 9.70 5.90
CA GLU A 101 4.39 10.06 7.24
C GLU A 101 4.01 8.85 8.12
N ALA A 102 3.70 7.70 7.50
CA ALA A 102 3.28 6.52 8.24
C ALA A 102 4.40 5.99 9.15
N ARG A 103 4.02 5.34 10.26
CA ARG A 103 5.00 4.83 11.24
C ARG A 103 5.55 3.46 10.83
N ALA A 104 4.77 2.70 10.08
CA ALA A 104 5.18 1.42 9.49
C ALA A 104 4.68 1.32 8.05
N LEU A 105 5.39 0.54 7.24
CA LEU A 105 5.02 0.20 5.86
C LEU A 105 4.82 -1.31 5.74
N VAL A 106 3.69 -1.73 5.19
CA VAL A 106 3.42 -3.13 4.78
C VAL A 106 3.25 -3.14 3.26
N CYS A 107 4.11 -3.90 2.56
CA CYS A 107 4.18 -3.83 1.11
C CYS A 107 4.78 -5.10 0.49
N THR A 108 4.86 -5.16 -0.84
CA THR A 108 5.67 -6.15 -1.56
C THR A 108 6.84 -5.46 -2.29
N MET A 109 8.07 -5.82 -1.96
CA MET A 109 9.28 -5.25 -2.57
C MET A 109 9.47 -5.57 -4.05
N LYS A 110 8.69 -6.51 -4.61
CA LYS A 110 8.60 -6.68 -6.07
C LYS A 110 8.13 -5.41 -6.79
N SER A 111 7.26 -4.61 -6.16
CA SER A 111 6.83 -3.32 -6.71
C SER A 111 7.95 -2.28 -6.67
N ASN A 112 8.27 -1.70 -7.83
CA ASN A 112 9.18 -0.55 -7.92
C ASN A 112 8.72 0.60 -7.02
N TRP A 113 7.40 0.81 -6.92
CA TRP A 113 6.83 1.89 -6.11
C TRP A 113 7.06 1.67 -4.62
N CYS A 114 6.89 0.43 -4.13
CA CYS A 114 7.20 0.07 -2.74
C CYS A 114 8.68 0.30 -2.41
N ARG A 115 9.58 -0.08 -3.32
CA ARG A 115 11.02 0.18 -3.16
C ARG A 115 11.35 1.67 -3.08
N VAL A 116 10.74 2.49 -3.94
CA VAL A 116 10.90 3.95 -3.86
C VAL A 116 10.41 4.50 -2.53
N ILE A 117 9.23 4.08 -2.07
CA ILE A 117 8.70 4.50 -0.76
C ILE A 117 9.68 4.09 0.36
N ASP A 118 10.13 2.85 0.38
CA ASP A 118 10.99 2.32 1.44
C ASP A 118 12.33 3.06 1.53
N GLU A 119 12.99 3.29 0.39
CA GLU A 119 14.23 4.07 0.35
C GLU A 119 14.03 5.51 0.81
N LEU A 120 12.96 6.17 0.38
CA LEU A 120 12.67 7.55 0.81
C LEU A 120 12.34 7.61 2.30
N ARG A 121 11.61 6.63 2.85
CA ARG A 121 11.33 6.54 4.29
C ARG A 121 12.61 6.48 5.10
N LYS A 122 13.62 5.72 4.66
CA LYS A 122 14.95 5.64 5.32
C LYS A 122 15.67 6.99 5.38
N THR A 123 15.45 7.87 4.39
CA THR A 123 16.05 9.21 4.37
C THR A 123 15.30 10.24 5.24
N SER A 124 14.02 10.00 5.53
CA SER A 124 13.12 10.97 6.20
C SER A 124 13.41 11.18 7.70
N GLY A 125 14.41 10.50 8.27
CA GLY A 125 14.77 10.63 9.68
C GLY A 125 13.83 9.90 10.65
N GLN A 126 12.80 9.20 10.16
CA GLN A 126 12.04 8.22 10.96
C GLN A 126 12.92 7.00 11.23
N ARG A 127 13.83 7.12 12.21
CA ARG A 127 14.77 6.06 12.63
C ARG A 127 14.10 4.76 13.10
N ASP A 128 12.79 4.81 13.40
CA ASP A 128 12.01 3.68 13.89
C ASP A 128 10.99 3.16 12.85
N GLY A 129 11.09 3.60 11.59
CA GLY A 129 10.16 3.20 10.54
C GLY A 129 10.31 1.71 10.20
N VAL A 130 9.38 0.87 10.65
CA VAL A 130 9.38 -0.58 10.33
C VAL A 130 8.80 -0.80 8.94
N THR A 131 9.50 -1.58 8.12
CA THR A 131 8.98 -2.07 6.84
C THR A 131 8.81 -3.59 6.89
N VAL A 132 7.61 -4.06 6.57
CA VAL A 132 7.26 -5.48 6.44
C VAL A 132 7.10 -5.80 4.95
N ASP A 133 8.01 -6.62 4.43
CA ASP A 133 7.95 -7.13 3.05
C ASP A 133 7.18 -8.46 3.03
N LEU A 134 6.07 -8.48 2.29
CA LEU A 134 5.24 -9.66 2.07
C LEU A 134 5.50 -10.33 0.72
N THR A 135 6.64 -10.04 0.08
CA THR A 135 7.06 -10.71 -1.15
C THR A 135 7.21 -12.21 -0.89
N PRO A 136 6.48 -13.08 -1.61
CA PRO A 136 6.65 -14.52 -1.46
C PRO A 136 8.09 -14.91 -1.79
N PRO A 137 8.69 -15.85 -1.03
CA PRO A 137 10.01 -16.37 -1.36
C PRO A 137 9.97 -16.92 -2.79
N HIS A 138 11.02 -16.66 -3.57
CA HIS A 138 11.16 -17.28 -4.88
C HIS A 138 11.21 -18.80 -4.68
N SER A 139 10.19 -19.52 -5.15
CA SER A 139 10.31 -20.95 -5.39
C SER A 139 11.38 -21.11 -6.46
N GLY A 140 12.58 -21.49 -6.04
CA GLY A 140 13.68 -21.79 -6.96
C GLY A 140 13.21 -22.79 -8.00
N LEU A 141 13.46 -22.47 -9.27
CA LEU A 141 13.59 -23.45 -10.34
C LEU A 141 15.01 -24.03 -10.28
#